data_AF-A0A8H5L4X6-F1
#
_entry.id   AF-A0A8H5L4X6-F1
#
_cell.length_a   1.000
_cell.length_b   1.000
_cell.length_c   1.000
_cell.angle_alpha   90.00
_cell.angle_beta   90.00
_cell.angle_gamma   90.00
#
_symmetry.space_group_name_H-M   'P 1'
#
loop_
_entity.id
_entity.type
_entity.pdbx_description
1 polymer ?
#
loop_
_entity_poly.entity_id
_entity_poly.type
_entity_poly.pdbx_seq_one_letter_code
_entity_poly.pdbx_strand_id
1 'polypeptide(L)'
;MSTNTAQQLILQHSSNPVNNPGYETKTDKVWARAYKPIKRVTSHTMTGADGMTHANFEEALLPLQADDELRFRQRAVPPNNRHWRLETEADCENWFHTEVVNVVLSAWNEYPAVTQTSHT
;
A
#
# COMPACT_ATOMS: atom_id res chain seq x y z
N MET A 1 -17.01 20.12 -5.47
CA MET A 1 -16.10 18.96 -5.39
C MET A 1 -15.36 19.08 -4.07
N SER A 2 -15.43 18.10 -3.18
CA SER A 2 -14.61 18.12 -1.96
C SER A 2 -13.14 18.01 -2.38
N THR A 3 -12.34 18.99 -2.00
CA THR A 3 -10.90 18.97 -2.26
C THR A 3 -10.24 18.13 -1.16
N ASN A 4 -9.99 16.84 -1.44
CA ASN A 4 -9.18 16.01 -0.55
C ASN A 4 -7.71 16.35 -0.72
N THR A 5 -6.94 16.19 0.35
CA THR A 5 -5.47 16.22 0.30
C THR A 5 -4.90 14.81 0.19
N ALA A 6 -3.68 14.68 -0.30
CA ALA A 6 -2.97 13.40 -0.35
C ALA A 6 -2.91 12.74 1.04
N GLN A 7 -2.63 13.53 2.09
CA GLN A 7 -2.61 13.04 3.47
C GLN A 7 -3.94 12.41 3.89
N GLN A 8 -5.06 13.07 3.58
CA GLN A 8 -6.39 12.57 3.95
C GLN A 8 -6.67 11.21 3.31
N LEU A 9 -6.27 11.02 2.05
CA LEU A 9 -6.50 9.75 1.35
C LEU A 9 -5.49 8.66 1.78
N ILE A 10 -4.22 9.02 2.01
CA ILE A 10 -3.18 8.07 2.47
C ILE A 10 -3.53 7.50 3.85
N LEU A 11 -4.09 8.33 4.75
CA LEU A 11 -4.49 7.91 6.10
C LEU A 11 -5.84 7.17 6.12
N GLN A 12 -6.54 7.09 5.00
CA GLN A 12 -7.80 6.36 4.89
C GLN A 12 -7.56 4.93 4.42
N HIS A 13 -8.28 4.00 5.03
CA HIS A 13 -8.37 2.64 4.49
C HIS A 13 -9.28 2.64 3.26
N SER A 14 -8.96 1.81 2.26
CA SER A 14 -9.85 1.62 1.10
C SER A 14 -11.21 1.11 1.57
N SER A 15 -12.28 1.72 1.06
CA SER A 15 -13.66 1.29 1.30
C SER A 15 -14.19 0.35 0.21
N ASN A 16 -13.36 0.04 -0.79
CA ASN A 16 -13.75 -0.81 -1.91
C ASN A 16 -13.94 -2.26 -1.44
N PRO A 17 -15.06 -2.92 -1.77
CA PRO A 17 -15.32 -4.29 -1.38
C PRO A 17 -14.30 -5.26 -1.99
N VAL A 18 -13.81 -6.15 -1.13
CA VAL A 18 -12.84 -7.20 -1.47
C VAL A 18 -13.48 -8.56 -1.21
N ASN A 19 -13.55 -9.38 -2.25
CA ASN A 19 -13.76 -10.81 -2.12
C ASN A 19 -12.39 -11.48 -2.10
N ASN A 20 -11.98 -12.01 -0.96
CA ASN A 20 -10.73 -12.75 -0.82
C ASN A 20 -11.06 -14.23 -0.55
N PRO A 21 -10.91 -15.12 -1.53
CA PRO A 21 -11.23 -16.54 -1.37
C PRO A 21 -10.24 -17.29 -0.47
N GLY A 22 -9.15 -16.65 -0.03
CA GLY A 22 -8.14 -17.24 0.84
C GLY A 22 -7.21 -18.22 0.13
N TYR A 23 -7.07 -18.11 -1.20
CA TYR A 23 -6.16 -18.97 -1.95
C TYR A 23 -4.70 -18.69 -1.54
N GLU A 24 -3.98 -19.75 -1.17
CA GLU A 24 -2.55 -19.69 -0.91
C GLU A 24 -1.78 -19.96 -2.19
N THR A 25 -1.00 -18.98 -2.65
CA THR A 25 -0.03 -19.22 -3.73
C THR A 25 1.23 -19.85 -3.15
N LYS A 26 1.75 -20.86 -3.85
CA LYS A 26 3.02 -21.51 -3.52
C LYS A 26 3.88 -21.52 -4.78
N THR A 27 5.16 -21.17 -4.64
CA THR A 27 6.13 -21.31 -5.73
C THR A 27 6.81 -22.67 -5.63
N ASP A 28 6.61 -23.54 -6.63
CA ASP A 28 7.35 -24.81 -6.76
C ASP A 28 8.64 -24.67 -7.58
N LYS A 29 8.89 -23.45 -8.08
CA LYS A 29 9.92 -23.17 -9.08
C LYS A 29 11.29 -23.50 -8.51
N VAL A 30 12.07 -24.26 -9.27
CA VAL A 30 13.41 -24.74 -8.87
C VAL A 30 14.33 -23.57 -8.49
N TRP A 31 14.25 -22.44 -9.20
CA TRP A 31 15.05 -21.26 -8.91
C TRP A 31 14.75 -20.66 -7.53
N ALA A 32 13.52 -20.78 -7.02
CA ALA A 32 13.14 -20.18 -5.73
C ALA A 32 13.86 -20.87 -4.56
N ARG A 33 14.21 -22.16 -4.73
CA ARG A 33 14.98 -22.93 -3.75
C ARG A 33 16.44 -22.49 -3.64
N ALA A 34 16.95 -21.71 -4.59
CA ALA A 34 18.30 -21.15 -4.55
C ALA A 34 18.40 -19.95 -3.59
N TYR A 35 17.28 -19.30 -3.25
CA TYR A 35 17.26 -18.19 -2.30
C TYR A 35 17.28 -18.73 -0.86
N LYS A 36 18.13 -18.14 -0.02
CA LYS A 36 18.16 -18.49 1.40
C LYS A 36 16.82 -18.12 2.04
N PRO A 37 16.17 -19.01 2.81
CA PRO A 37 14.94 -18.69 3.48
C PRO A 37 15.15 -17.51 4.43
N ILE A 38 14.18 -16.59 4.47
CA ILE A 38 14.17 -15.48 5.42
C ILE A 38 14.03 -16.09 6.82
N LYS A 39 15.10 -16.03 7.62
CA LYS A 39 15.14 -16.68 8.95
C LYS A 39 14.62 -15.79 10.07
N ARG A 40 14.57 -14.48 9.85
CA ARG A 40 14.13 -13.48 10.83
C ARG A 40 13.30 -12.44 10.10
N VAL A 41 12.04 -12.32 10.48
CA VAL A 41 11.12 -11.28 10.03
C VAL A 41 10.79 -10.44 11.24
N THR A 42 10.99 -9.13 11.15
CA THR A 42 10.47 -8.18 12.13
C THR A 42 9.19 -7.59 11.55
N SER A 43 8.05 -7.90 12.15
CA SER A 43 6.78 -7.25 11.82
C SER A 43 6.59 -6.05 12.73
N HIS A 44 6.42 -4.87 12.14
CA HIS A 44 6.05 -3.65 12.87
C HIS A 44 4.54 -3.47 13.01
N THR A 45 3.77 -4.45 12.53
CA THR A 45 2.32 -4.54 12.73
C THR A 45 2.02 -5.79 13.56
N MET A 46 1.22 -5.64 14.62
CA MET A 46 0.85 -6.74 15.51
C MET A 46 -0.60 -6.64 15.97
N THR A 47 -1.24 -7.78 16.17
CA THR A 47 -2.54 -7.82 16.86
C THR A 47 -2.28 -7.84 18.37
N GLY A 48 -2.79 -6.84 19.07
CA GLY A 48 -2.68 -6.73 20.52
C GLY A 48 -3.57 -7.73 21.23
N ALA A 49 -3.34 -7.90 22.54
CA ALA A 49 -4.20 -8.73 23.39
C ALA A 49 -5.66 -8.23 23.48
N ASP A 50 -5.88 -6.97 23.10
CA ASP A 50 -7.18 -6.32 22.95
C ASP A 50 -7.89 -6.67 21.63
N GLY A 51 -7.27 -7.45 20.75
CA GLY A 51 -7.78 -7.78 19.42
C GLY A 51 -7.63 -6.65 18.41
N MET A 52 -7.02 -5.52 18.78
CA MET A 52 -6.79 -4.39 17.89
C MET A 52 -5.48 -4.57 17.12
N THR A 53 -5.41 -3.99 15.92
CA THR A 53 -4.16 -3.94 15.16
C THR A 53 -3.37 -2.71 15.59
N HIS A 54 -2.17 -2.94 16.11
CA HIS A 54 -1.20 -1.93 16.50
C HIS A 54 -0.04 -1.93 15.51
N ALA A 55 0.59 -0.78 15.32
CA ALA A 55 1.84 -0.70 14.59
C ALA A 55 2.83 0.26 15.24
N ASN A 56 4.13 -0.08 15.21
CA ASN A 56 5.23 0.74 15.73
C ASN A 56 6.18 1.13 14.59
N PHE A 57 5.65 1.85 13.61
CA PHE A 57 6.45 2.28 12.46
C PHE A 57 7.41 3.42 12.79
N GLU A 58 7.22 4.12 13.91
CA GLU A 58 8.07 5.21 14.40
C GLU A 58 9.49 4.73 14.72
N GLU A 59 9.66 3.45 15.07
CA GLU A 59 10.97 2.84 15.31
C GLU A 59 11.63 2.34 14.02
N ALA A 60 10.84 2.17 12.95
CA ALA A 60 11.27 1.55 11.69
C ALA A 60 11.48 2.56 10.56
N LEU A 61 10.72 3.65 10.58
CA LEU A 61 10.69 4.67 9.54
C LEU A 61 11.36 5.95 10.03
N LEU A 62 11.88 6.72 9.08
CA LEU A 62 12.36 8.06 9.38
C LEU A 62 11.18 8.95 9.79
N PRO A 63 11.38 9.91 10.70
CA PRO A 63 10.38 10.92 11.00
C PRO A 63 10.00 11.71 9.75
N LEU A 64 8.78 12.22 9.74
CA LEU A 64 8.32 13.15 8.71
C LEU A 64 9.26 14.37 8.62
N GLN A 65 9.62 14.70 7.39
CA GLN A 65 10.45 15.85 7.08
C GLN A 65 9.59 17.01 6.57
N ALA A 66 10.18 18.21 6.48
CA ALA A 66 9.44 19.42 6.11
C ALA A 66 8.85 19.35 4.67
N ASP A 67 9.50 18.62 3.76
CA ASP A 67 9.02 18.38 2.41
C ASP A 67 7.82 17.43 2.36
N ASP A 68 7.65 16.54 3.34
CA ASP A 68 6.44 15.69 3.44
C ASP A 68 5.19 16.53 3.65
N GLU A 69 5.26 17.65 4.37
CA GLU A 69 4.12 18.57 4.50
C GLU A 69 3.67 19.14 3.14
N LEU A 70 4.62 19.42 2.25
CA LEU A 70 4.33 19.92 0.91
C LEU A 70 3.64 18.85 0.05
N ARG A 71 4.07 17.60 0.17
CA ARG A 71 3.46 16.44 -0.49
C ARG A 71 2.06 16.15 0.08
N PHE A 72 1.92 16.19 1.39
CA PHE A 72 0.67 15.90 2.09
C PHE A 72 -0.44 16.90 1.80
N ARG A 73 -0.09 18.17 1.53
CA ARG A 73 -1.04 19.22 1.13
C ARG A 73 -1.42 19.17 -0.35
N GLN A 74 -0.79 18.30 -1.16
CA GLN A 74 -1.17 18.14 -2.56
C GLN A 74 -2.64 17.77 -2.67
N ARG A 75 -3.31 18.34 -3.67
CA ARG A 75 -4.70 17.96 -3.99
C ARG A 75 -4.71 16.54 -4.53
N ALA A 76 -5.61 15.74 -4.01
CA ALA A 76 -5.77 14.36 -4.43
C ALA A 76 -7.25 14.03 -4.70
N VAL A 77 -7.47 13.05 -5.56
CA VAL A 77 -8.79 12.56 -5.92
C VAL A 77 -8.91 11.13 -5.40
N PRO A 78 -10.01 10.78 -4.70
CA PRO A 78 -10.20 9.42 -4.21
C PRO A 78 -10.29 8.42 -5.37
N PRO A 79 -9.85 7.16 -5.16
CA PRO A 79 -10.05 6.10 -6.13
C PRO A 79 -11.53 5.92 -6.48
N ASN A 80 -11.81 5.49 -7.70
CA ASN A 80 -13.16 5.09 -8.11
C ASN A 80 -13.63 3.87 -7.29
N ASN A 81 -14.95 3.76 -7.08
CA ASN A 81 -15.52 2.59 -6.45
C ASN A 81 -15.31 1.34 -7.33
N ARG A 82 -14.76 0.27 -6.75
CA ARG A 82 -14.38 -0.97 -7.44
C ARG A 82 -14.67 -2.19 -6.57
N HIS A 83 -14.92 -3.33 -7.21
CA HIS A 83 -15.04 -4.61 -6.53
C HIS A 83 -13.84 -5.48 -6.91
N TRP A 84 -13.13 -6.01 -5.91
CA TRP A 84 -11.91 -6.80 -6.10
C TRP A 84 -12.16 -8.28 -5.79
N ARG A 85 -11.62 -9.18 -6.61
CA ARG A 85 -11.80 -10.63 -6.47
C ARG A 85 -10.59 -11.37 -5.87
N LEU A 86 -9.43 -10.70 -5.77
CA LEU A 86 -8.16 -11.17 -5.19
C LEU A 86 -7.90 -12.67 -5.35
N GLU A 87 -8.18 -13.21 -6.55
CA GLU A 87 -8.12 -14.65 -6.83
C GLU A 87 -6.75 -15.05 -7.33
N THR A 88 -6.09 -14.14 -8.05
CA THR A 88 -4.79 -14.33 -8.67
C THR A 88 -3.79 -13.31 -8.14
N GLU A 89 -2.50 -13.61 -8.28
CA GLU A 89 -1.43 -12.65 -7.96
C GLU A 89 -1.61 -11.35 -8.76
N ALA A 90 -2.08 -11.43 -10.00
CA ALA A 90 -2.38 -10.28 -10.84
C ALA A 90 -3.52 -9.40 -10.28
N ASP A 91 -4.55 -10.02 -9.66
CA ASP A 91 -5.62 -9.27 -9.00
C ASP A 91 -5.08 -8.51 -7.78
N CYS A 92 -4.22 -9.15 -6.98
CA CYS A 92 -3.57 -8.54 -5.83
C CYS A 92 -2.63 -7.40 -6.24
N GLU A 93 -1.86 -7.60 -7.30
CA GLU A 93 -1.00 -6.57 -7.88
C GLU A 93 -1.82 -5.37 -8.33
N ASN A 94 -2.90 -5.59 -9.08
CA ASN A 94 -3.74 -4.51 -9.58
C ASN A 94 -4.46 -3.77 -8.44
N TRP A 95 -4.92 -4.49 -7.42
CA TRP A 95 -5.46 -3.92 -6.19
C TRP A 95 -4.43 -3.03 -5.49
N PHE A 96 -3.22 -3.54 -5.27
CA PHE A 96 -2.16 -2.79 -4.59
C PHE A 96 -1.81 -1.51 -5.33
N HIS A 97 -1.66 -1.59 -6.65
CA HIS A 97 -1.39 -0.41 -7.46
C HIS A 97 -2.53 0.62 -7.40
N THR A 98 -3.78 0.16 -7.49
CA THR A 98 -4.93 1.07 -7.54
C THR A 98 -5.25 1.70 -6.19
N GLU A 99 -5.25 0.89 -5.12
CA GLU A 99 -5.74 1.28 -3.81
C GLU A 99 -4.64 1.82 -2.88
N VAL A 100 -3.38 1.52 -3.17
CA VAL A 100 -2.23 1.97 -2.36
C VAL A 100 -1.32 2.89 -3.16
N VAL A 101 -0.71 2.39 -4.23
CA VAL A 101 0.36 3.13 -4.95
C VAL A 101 -0.18 4.42 -5.57
N ASN A 102 -1.29 4.37 -6.31
CA ASN A 102 -1.86 5.54 -6.97
C ASN A 102 -2.29 6.62 -5.96
N VAL A 103 -2.80 6.21 -4.80
CA VAL A 103 -3.18 7.13 -3.73
C VAL A 103 -1.93 7.83 -3.18
N VAL A 104 -0.87 7.08 -2.92
CA VAL A 104 0.42 7.62 -2.46
C VAL A 104 1.01 8.56 -3.51
N LEU A 105 1.05 8.16 -4.78
CA LEU A 105 1.61 8.95 -5.89
C LEU A 105 0.99 10.33 -6.06
N SER A 106 -0.28 10.52 -5.64
CA SER A 106 -0.90 11.84 -5.65
C SER A 106 -0.11 12.88 -4.83
N ALA A 107 0.63 12.47 -3.81
CA ALA A 107 1.48 13.35 -3.00
C ALA A 107 2.76 13.80 -3.75
N TRP A 108 3.15 13.08 -4.80
CA TRP A 108 4.32 13.37 -5.66
C TRP A 108 3.90 13.98 -7.00
N ASN A 109 2.78 14.70 -7.05
CA ASN A 109 2.36 15.39 -8.26
C ASN A 109 3.29 16.58 -8.60
N GLU A 110 3.81 17.27 -7.58
CA GLU A 110 4.62 18.49 -7.76
C GLU A 110 6.00 18.42 -7.07
N TYR A 111 6.15 17.72 -5.94
CA TYR A 111 7.33 17.84 -5.06
C TYR A 111 8.07 16.51 -4.75
N PRO A 112 8.94 16.03 -5.64
CA PRO A 112 8.99 16.33 -7.07
C PRO A 112 7.86 15.61 -7.82
N ALA A 113 7.58 16.04 -9.05
CA ALA A 113 6.71 15.30 -9.96
C ALA A 113 7.30 13.91 -10.25
N VAL A 114 6.62 12.85 -9.82
CA VAL A 114 7.00 11.45 -10.08
C VAL A 114 5.99 10.83 -11.03
N THR A 115 6.48 10.16 -12.07
CA THR A 115 5.65 9.38 -13.00
C THR A 115 5.87 7.90 -12.74
N GLN A 116 4.78 7.15 -12.53
CA GLN A 116 4.84 5.70 -12.49
C GLN A 116 4.96 5.15 -13.90
N THR A 117 5.89 4.23 -14.10
CA THR A 117 5.99 3.43 -15.33
C THR A 117 5.58 2.00 -15.00
N SER A 118 4.61 1.45 -15.73
CA SER A 118 4.28 0.03 -15.67
C SER A 118 5.03 -0.68 -16.79
N HIS A 119 5.85 -1.67 -16.43
CA HIS A 119 6.46 -2.55 -17.43
C HIS A 119 5.38 -3.35 -18.16
N THR A 120 5.54 -3.51 -19.47
CA THR A 120 4.68 -4.33 -20.34
C THR A 120 5.32 -5.68 -20.58
#